data_AF-A0A7Y2SQ88-F1
#
_entry.id   AF-A0A7Y2SQ88-F1
#
_cell.length_a   1.000
_cell.length_b   1.000
_cell.length_c   1.000
_cell.angle_alpha   90.00
_cell.angle_beta   90.00
_cell.angle_gamma   90.00
#
_symmetry.space_group_name_H-M   'P 1'
#
loop_
_entity.id
_entity.type
_entity.pdbx_description
1 polymer ?
#
loop_
_entity_poly.entity_id
_entity_poly.type
_entity_poly.pdbx_seq_one_letter_code
_entity_poly.pdbx_strand_id
1 'polypeptide(L)'
;MSGFQTHALVGGVGGLGLVTYLERTHAALLPQLGGSAALLGIPGGVGGAAVIAASAFLALVPDIDEPQSFVAQRVRAVLLLVGLALGIALGILAHGPVWLPLAAGAVGGAAGLLAGRWLLKGIRAAAGGHRRFTHSLVLAGMLALLAGGLWRTGMGIGWLIPAAFAWGIVLHDLADLVTPAGLPLLFPLSDASIRVLPEPICRYGEPLIAVAALAAGWLLLRG
;
A
#
# COMPACT_ATOMS: atom_id res chain seq x y z
N MET A 1 14.65 4.75 9.49
CA MET A 1 13.38 4.65 8.74
C MET A 1 13.23 3.20 8.40
N SER A 2 12.05 2.62 8.65
CA SER A 2 11.79 1.23 8.28
C SER A 2 11.88 1.09 6.75
N GLY A 3 12.63 0.12 6.27
CA GLY A 3 12.79 -0.17 4.86
C GLY A 3 11.49 -0.71 4.27
N PHE A 4 11.17 -0.27 3.05
CA PHE A 4 9.98 -0.74 2.32
C PHE A 4 9.94 -2.27 2.18
N GLN A 5 11.10 -2.94 2.20
CA GLN A 5 11.20 -4.40 2.13
C GLN A 5 10.54 -5.07 3.34
N THR A 6 10.75 -4.53 4.53
CA THR A 6 10.17 -5.05 5.78
C THR A 6 8.66 -4.88 5.77
N HIS A 7 8.16 -3.69 5.42
CA HIS A 7 6.72 -3.44 5.30
C HIS A 7 6.05 -4.31 4.23
N ALA A 8 6.69 -4.48 3.06
CA ALA A 8 6.18 -5.36 2.01
C ALA A 8 6.14 -6.82 2.47
N LEU A 9 7.15 -7.28 3.21
CA LEU A 9 7.20 -8.62 3.79
C LEU A 9 6.08 -8.84 4.81
N VAL A 10 5.95 -7.94 5.78
CA VAL A 10 4.86 -7.98 6.78
C VAL A 10 3.50 -7.95 6.08
N GLY A 11 3.35 -7.08 5.07
CA GLY A 11 2.15 -7.00 4.26
C GLY A 11 1.82 -8.31 3.54
N GLY A 12 2.81 -8.92 2.89
CA GLY A 12 2.65 -10.19 2.19
C GLY A 12 2.32 -11.36 3.13
N VAL A 13 3.00 -11.46 4.28
CA VAL A 13 2.70 -12.47 5.30
C VAL A 13 1.32 -12.26 5.91
N GLY A 14 0.92 -11.01 6.14
CA GLY A 14 -0.45 -10.66 6.51
C GLY A 14 -1.46 -11.17 5.49
N GLY A 15 -1.25 -10.87 4.21
CA GLY A 15 -2.07 -11.38 3.11
C GLY A 15 -2.15 -12.90 3.06
N LEU A 16 -1.03 -13.61 3.30
CA LEU A 16 -1.00 -15.07 3.39
C LEU A 16 -1.85 -15.57 4.55
N GLY A 17 -1.75 -14.91 5.71
CA GLY A 17 -2.60 -15.20 6.88
C GLY A 17 -4.08 -15.02 6.57
N LEU A 18 -4.44 -13.93 5.88
CA LEU A 18 -5.83 -13.66 5.47
C LEU A 18 -6.34 -14.75 4.52
N VAL A 19 -5.55 -15.13 3.51
CA VAL A 19 -5.93 -16.19 2.56
C VAL A 19 -6.09 -17.54 3.28
N THR A 20 -5.14 -17.90 4.14
CA THR A 20 -5.20 -19.15 4.93
C THR A 20 -6.42 -19.16 5.84
N TYR A 21 -6.75 -18.03 6.46
CA TYR A 21 -7.95 -17.89 7.27
C TYR A 21 -9.21 -18.09 6.41
N LEU A 22 -9.31 -17.39 5.28
CA LEU A 22 -10.47 -17.49 4.38
C LEU A 22 -10.62 -18.89 3.81
N GLU A 23 -9.54 -19.61 3.52
CA GLU A 23 -9.63 -21.01 3.09
C GLU A 23 -10.28 -21.90 4.14
N ARG A 24 -9.92 -21.69 5.42
CA ARG A 24 -10.41 -22.52 6.52
C ARG A 24 -11.84 -22.19 6.92
N THR A 25 -12.27 -20.93 6.80
CA THR A 25 -13.56 -20.46 7.32
C THR A 25 -14.57 -20.10 6.24
N HIS A 26 -14.11 -19.67 5.07
CA HIS A 26 -14.91 -19.07 4.01
C HIS A 26 -14.41 -19.45 2.60
N ALA A 27 -14.08 -20.73 2.38
CA ALA A 27 -13.45 -21.22 1.14
C ALA A 27 -14.16 -20.78 -0.15
N ALA A 28 -15.50 -20.65 -0.09
CA ALA A 28 -16.32 -20.22 -1.22
C ALA A 28 -16.05 -18.78 -1.71
N LEU A 29 -15.38 -17.93 -0.91
CA LEU A 29 -15.05 -16.56 -1.28
C LEU A 29 -13.78 -16.45 -2.13
N LEU A 30 -12.85 -17.39 -2.02
CA LEU A 30 -11.54 -17.31 -2.71
C LEU A 30 -11.62 -17.33 -4.24
N PRO A 31 -12.46 -18.17 -4.88
CA PRO A 31 -12.62 -18.11 -6.34
C PRO A 31 -13.12 -16.74 -6.82
N GLN A 32 -13.89 -16.02 -5.99
CA GLN A 32 -14.42 -14.69 -6.29
C GLN A 32 -13.35 -13.59 -6.21
N LEU A 33 -12.20 -13.87 -5.59
CA LEU A 33 -11.10 -12.91 -5.41
C LEU A 33 -10.03 -12.98 -6.52
N GLY A 34 -10.16 -13.87 -7.52
CA GLY A 34 -9.24 -13.86 -8.67
C GLY A 34 -8.75 -15.22 -9.16
N GLY A 35 -9.60 -16.26 -9.13
CA GLY A 35 -9.36 -17.53 -9.81
C GLY A 35 -8.81 -18.63 -8.90
N SER A 36 -9.40 -19.83 -9.06
CA SER A 36 -9.13 -21.05 -8.28
C SER A 36 -8.04 -21.94 -8.88
N ALA A 37 -7.30 -21.46 -9.88
CA ALA A 37 -6.20 -22.22 -10.47
C ALA A 37 -5.11 -22.42 -9.41
N ALA A 38 -4.84 -23.67 -9.05
CA ALA A 38 -3.80 -24.03 -8.10
C ALA A 38 -2.46 -23.46 -8.57
N LEU A 39 -1.75 -22.79 -7.66
CA LEU A 39 -0.45 -22.18 -7.93
C LEU A 39 0.54 -22.66 -6.89
N LEU A 40 1.38 -23.65 -7.26
CA LEU A 40 2.62 -24.04 -6.57
C LEU A 40 2.58 -23.94 -5.02
N GLY A 41 1.60 -24.57 -4.37
CA GLY A 41 1.52 -24.61 -2.90
C GLY A 41 1.13 -23.29 -2.22
N ILE A 42 0.69 -22.28 -2.97
CA ILE A 42 0.11 -21.05 -2.44
C ILE A 42 -1.38 -21.31 -2.11
N PRO A 43 -1.79 -21.12 -0.85
CA PRO A 43 -3.20 -21.04 -0.45
C PRO A 43 -4.01 -20.18 -1.42
N GLY A 44 -5.16 -20.63 -1.87
CA GLY A 44 -6.08 -19.89 -2.73
C GLY A 44 -5.65 -19.78 -4.19
N GLY A 45 -4.56 -20.43 -4.59
CA GLY A 45 -4.06 -20.42 -5.96
C GLY A 45 -3.73 -19.01 -6.46
N VAL A 46 -4.12 -18.69 -7.70
CA VAL A 46 -3.90 -17.36 -8.30
C VAL A 46 -4.60 -16.25 -7.51
N GLY A 47 -5.84 -16.47 -7.05
CA GLY A 47 -6.57 -15.49 -6.23
C GLY A 47 -5.88 -15.21 -4.91
N GLY A 48 -5.38 -16.25 -4.24
CA GLY A 48 -4.60 -16.10 -3.01
C GLY A 48 -3.28 -15.36 -3.23
N ALA A 49 -2.55 -15.68 -4.30
CA ALA A 49 -1.34 -14.95 -4.68
C ALA A 49 -1.61 -13.47 -4.97
N ALA A 50 -2.74 -13.15 -5.60
CA ALA A 50 -3.15 -11.77 -5.83
C ALA A 50 -3.42 -11.04 -4.51
N VAL A 51 -4.09 -11.66 -3.55
CA VAL A 51 -4.32 -11.08 -2.21
C VAL A 51 -3.01 -10.88 -1.44
N ILE A 52 -2.08 -11.84 -1.51
CA ILE A 52 -0.75 -11.73 -0.90
C ILE A 52 0.02 -10.55 -1.49
N ALA A 53 0.10 -10.47 -2.83
CA ALA A 53 0.80 -9.39 -3.52
C ALA A 53 0.14 -8.02 -3.29
N ALA A 54 -1.19 -7.96 -3.30
CA ALA A 54 -1.94 -6.76 -3.00
C ALA A 54 -1.71 -6.30 -1.55
N SER A 55 -1.70 -7.23 -0.59
CA SER A 55 -1.42 -6.89 0.82
C SER A 55 0.00 -6.37 1.01
N ALA A 56 0.98 -7.00 0.36
CA ALA A 56 2.37 -6.52 0.36
C ALA A 56 2.50 -5.11 -0.22
N PHE A 57 1.80 -4.81 -1.32
CA PHE A 57 1.81 -3.49 -1.93
C PHE A 57 1.06 -2.44 -1.09
N LEU A 58 -0.12 -2.78 -0.57
CA LEU A 58 -0.97 -1.88 0.20
C LEU A 58 -0.33 -1.52 1.55
N ALA A 59 0.47 -2.41 2.13
CA ALA A 59 1.30 -2.09 3.30
C ALA A 59 2.38 -1.03 3.03
N LEU A 60 2.63 -0.65 1.77
CA LEU A 60 3.55 0.45 1.42
C LEU A 60 2.83 1.77 1.19
N VAL A 61 1.50 1.76 1.08
CA VAL A 61 0.71 2.95 0.79
C VAL A 61 0.82 4.02 1.86
N PRO A 62 0.84 3.72 3.18
CA PRO A 62 0.94 4.75 4.21
C PRO A 62 2.11 5.71 4.01
N ASP A 63 3.24 5.20 3.54
CA ASP A 63 4.47 5.95 3.24
C ASP A 63 4.36 6.90 2.02
N ILE A 64 3.21 7.00 1.35
CA ILE A 64 3.02 7.91 0.21
C ILE A 64 3.24 9.39 0.59
N ASP A 65 3.10 9.73 1.86
CA ASP A 65 3.36 11.07 2.40
C ASP A 65 4.85 11.35 2.66
N GLU A 66 5.72 10.33 2.52
CA GLU A 66 7.17 10.44 2.60
C GLU A 66 7.79 10.56 1.19
N PRO A 67 8.36 11.71 0.79
CA PRO A 67 8.84 11.92 -0.58
C PRO A 67 9.91 10.94 -1.04
N GLN A 68 10.68 10.36 -0.10
CA GLN A 68 11.72 9.38 -0.40
C GLN A 68 11.22 7.94 -0.38
N SER A 69 9.95 7.68 -0.05
CA SER A 69 9.42 6.33 -0.04
C SER A 69 9.35 5.70 -1.43
N PHE A 70 9.34 4.36 -1.45
CA PHE A 70 9.20 3.61 -2.69
C PHE A 70 7.93 4.04 -3.45
N VAL A 71 6.79 4.11 -2.77
CA VAL A 71 5.50 4.45 -3.40
C VAL A 71 5.50 5.87 -3.95
N ALA A 72 5.96 6.86 -3.17
CA ALA A 72 6.04 8.24 -3.61
C ALA A 72 6.94 8.40 -4.86
N GLN A 73 8.09 7.72 -4.89
CA GLN A 73 8.97 7.72 -6.05
C GLN A 73 8.32 7.09 -7.28
N ARG A 74 7.56 5.99 -7.11
CA ARG A 74 6.82 5.35 -8.21
C ARG A 74 5.68 6.20 -8.73
N VAL A 75 4.93 6.90 -7.88
CA VAL A 75 3.89 7.85 -8.32
C VAL A 75 4.49 8.93 -9.22
N ARG A 76 5.65 9.48 -8.87
CA ARG A 76 6.35 10.47 -9.71
C ARG A 76 6.80 9.88 -11.04
N ALA A 77 7.33 8.66 -11.04
CA ALA A 77 7.75 7.98 -12.26
C ALA A 77 6.56 7.69 -13.19
N VAL A 78 5.44 7.21 -12.64
CA VAL A 78 4.20 6.96 -13.39
C VAL A 78 3.69 8.25 -14.01
N LEU A 79 3.62 9.34 -13.25
CA LEU A 79 3.14 10.62 -13.78
C LEU A 79 4.08 11.22 -14.84
N LEU A 80 5.40 11.01 -14.73
CA LEU A 80 6.34 11.32 -15.81
C LEU A 80 6.00 10.52 -17.07
N LEU A 81 5.78 9.21 -16.96
CA LEU A 81 5.53 8.35 -18.12
C LEU A 81 4.18 8.67 -18.77
N VAL A 82 3.15 8.91 -17.97
CA VAL A 82 1.83 9.35 -18.45
C VAL A 82 1.95 10.69 -19.15
N GLY A 83 2.63 11.67 -18.54
CA GLY A 83 2.86 12.97 -19.15
C GLY A 83 3.61 12.87 -20.48
N LEU A 84 4.65 12.03 -20.54
CA LEU A 84 5.43 11.78 -21.75
C LEU A 84 4.56 11.15 -22.84
N ALA A 85 3.80 10.11 -22.51
CA ALA A 85 2.92 9.43 -23.45
C ALA A 85 1.83 10.35 -24.00
N LEU A 86 1.19 11.15 -23.13
CA LEU A 86 0.19 12.14 -23.54
C LEU A 86 0.81 13.22 -24.43
N GLY A 87 1.99 13.74 -24.07
CA GLY A 87 2.71 14.72 -24.88
C GLY A 87 3.03 14.21 -26.28
N ILE A 88 3.55 12.99 -26.39
CA ILE A 88 3.82 12.35 -27.69
C ILE A 88 2.53 12.18 -28.49
N ALA A 89 1.47 11.65 -27.88
CA ALA A 89 0.19 11.43 -28.54
C ALA A 89 -0.38 12.75 -29.11
N LEU A 90 -0.37 13.82 -28.30
CA LEU A 90 -0.83 15.14 -28.74
C LEU A 90 0.05 15.70 -29.88
N GLY A 91 1.37 15.52 -29.82
CA GLY A 91 2.26 15.95 -30.89
C GLY A 91 2.06 15.18 -32.20
N ILE A 92 1.69 13.90 -32.15
CA ILE A 92 1.32 13.10 -33.33
C ILE A 92 0.01 13.62 -33.94
N LEU A 93 -0.99 13.85 -33.09
CA LEU A 93 -2.32 14.35 -33.50
C LEU A 93 -2.27 15.76 -34.10
N ALA A 94 -1.24 16.55 -33.79
CA ALA A 94 -1.02 17.86 -34.37
C ALA A 94 -0.53 17.82 -35.84
N HIS A 95 -0.23 16.63 -36.40
CA HIS A 95 0.23 16.43 -37.79
C HIS A 95 1.42 17.32 -38.21
N GLY A 96 2.29 17.64 -37.26
CA GLY A 96 3.48 18.46 -37.48
C GLY A 96 4.71 17.68 -37.95
N PRO A 97 5.88 18.35 -38.04
CA PRO A 97 7.13 17.67 -38.35
C PRO A 97 7.52 16.66 -37.27
N VAL A 98 8.35 15.68 -37.62
CA VAL A 98 8.71 14.53 -36.76
C VAL A 98 9.32 14.90 -35.40
N TRP A 99 9.90 16.10 -35.26
CA TRP A 99 10.44 16.57 -33.98
C TRP A 99 9.35 17.03 -32.99
N LEU A 100 8.15 17.36 -33.48
CA LEU A 100 7.06 17.90 -32.65
C LEU A 100 6.57 16.88 -31.60
N PRO A 101 6.29 15.60 -31.92
CA PRO A 101 6.00 14.58 -30.91
C PRO A 101 7.08 14.43 -29.85
N LEU A 102 8.36 14.52 -30.24
CA LEU A 102 9.49 14.39 -29.29
C LEU A 102 9.53 15.58 -28.32
N ALA A 103 9.40 16.80 -28.85
CA ALA A 103 9.36 18.01 -28.04
C ALA A 103 8.13 18.02 -27.12
N ALA A 104 6.95 17.69 -27.64
CA ALA A 104 5.71 17.61 -26.87
C ALA A 104 5.78 16.53 -25.78
N GLY A 105 6.40 15.37 -26.08
CA GLY A 105 6.69 14.32 -25.11
C GLY A 105 7.60 14.79 -23.97
N ALA A 106 8.68 15.50 -24.28
CA ALA A 106 9.57 16.06 -23.26
C ALA A 106 8.85 17.07 -22.35
N VAL A 107 8.04 17.97 -22.93
CA VAL A 107 7.22 18.92 -22.19
C VAL A 107 6.19 18.20 -21.32
N GLY A 108 5.50 17.21 -21.88
CA GLY A 108 4.54 16.39 -21.15
C GLY A 108 5.17 15.64 -19.98
N GLY A 109 6.36 15.04 -20.17
CA GLY A 109 7.11 14.37 -19.11
C GLY A 109 7.53 15.34 -17.99
N ALA A 110 7.99 16.54 -18.32
CA ALA A 110 8.30 17.58 -17.35
C ALA A 110 7.05 18.03 -16.57
N ALA A 111 5.93 18.24 -17.25
CA ALA A 111 4.64 18.54 -16.62
C ALA A 111 4.19 17.42 -15.67
N GLY A 112 4.34 16.16 -16.08
CA GLY A 112 4.05 14.99 -15.25
C GLY A 112 4.90 14.92 -13.98
N LEU A 113 6.20 15.21 -14.07
CA LEU A 113 7.08 15.30 -12.89
C LEU A 113 6.63 16.39 -11.91
N LEU A 114 6.29 17.57 -12.42
CA LEU A 114 5.81 18.67 -11.60
C LEU A 114 4.49 18.28 -10.93
N ALA A 115 3.52 17.78 -11.71
CA ALA A 115 2.25 17.30 -11.20
C ALA A 115 2.43 16.27 -10.08
N GLY A 116 3.34 15.30 -10.24
CA GLY A 116 3.64 14.33 -9.19
C GLY A 116 4.23 14.94 -7.93
N ARG A 117 5.11 15.94 -8.03
CA ARG A 117 5.62 16.67 -6.86
C ARG A 117 4.51 17.43 -6.14
N TRP A 118 3.63 18.11 -6.88
CA TRP A 118 2.51 18.84 -6.31
C TRP A 118 1.49 17.91 -5.65
N LEU A 119 1.17 16.78 -6.29
CA LEU A 119 0.29 15.77 -5.74
C LEU A 119 0.81 15.23 -4.40
N LEU A 120 2.06 14.78 -4.34
CA LEU A 120 2.65 14.24 -3.12
C LEU A 120 2.75 15.30 -2.02
N LYS A 121 3.10 16.55 -2.37
CA LYS A 121 3.09 17.66 -1.42
C LYS A 121 1.68 17.90 -0.86
N GLY A 122 0.66 17.82 -1.72
CA GLY A 122 -0.75 17.93 -1.33
C GLY A 122 -1.18 16.79 -0.41
N ILE A 123 -0.84 15.54 -0.74
CA ILE A 123 -1.12 14.35 0.08
C ILE A 123 -0.48 14.50 1.46
N ARG A 124 0.81 14.86 1.52
CA ARG A 124 1.51 15.08 2.79
C ARG A 124 0.89 16.22 3.61
N ALA A 125 0.49 17.31 2.95
CA ALA A 125 -0.17 18.42 3.63
C ALA A 125 -1.55 18.00 4.18
N ALA A 126 -2.35 17.27 3.40
CA ALA A 126 -3.65 16.74 3.80
C ALA A 126 -3.54 15.69 4.92
N ALA A 127 -2.47 14.89 4.93
CA ALA A 127 -2.17 13.96 6.00
C ALA A 127 -1.73 14.65 7.30
N GLY A 128 -1.55 15.99 7.27
CA GLY A 128 -1.12 16.80 8.40
C GLY A 128 0.40 16.90 8.54
N GLY A 129 1.20 16.31 7.66
CA GLY A 129 2.65 16.25 7.78
C GLY A 129 3.19 14.87 7.43
N HIS A 130 4.46 14.64 7.74
CA HIS A 130 5.08 13.33 7.56
C HIS A 130 4.68 12.39 8.69
N ARG A 131 4.22 11.18 8.33
CA ARG A 131 3.87 10.08 9.23
C ARG A 131 2.85 10.49 10.28
N ARG A 132 1.76 11.10 9.80
CA ARG A 132 0.62 11.51 10.63
C ARG A 132 -0.61 10.69 10.27
N PHE A 133 -1.58 11.29 9.57
CA PHE A 133 -2.87 10.64 9.32
C PHE A 133 -2.78 9.33 8.52
N THR A 134 -1.78 9.18 7.64
CA THR A 134 -1.58 7.94 6.88
C THR A 134 -1.13 6.76 7.73
N HIS A 135 -0.58 7.02 8.93
CA HIS A 135 -0.04 6.05 9.88
C HIS A 135 -0.87 6.07 11.18
N SER A 136 -2.19 6.24 11.05
CA SER A 136 -3.09 6.27 12.19
C SER A 136 -4.17 5.19 12.08
N LEU A 137 -4.44 4.56 13.22
CA LEU A 137 -5.49 3.56 13.32
C LEU A 137 -6.88 4.21 13.17
N VAL A 138 -6.98 5.53 13.38
CA VAL A 138 -8.19 6.31 13.10
C VAL A 138 -8.55 6.22 11.62
N LEU A 139 -7.58 6.43 10.71
CA LEU A 139 -7.83 6.31 9.28
C LEU A 139 -8.22 4.87 8.90
N ALA A 140 -7.49 3.87 9.41
CA ALA A 140 -7.83 2.46 9.17
C ALA A 140 -9.26 2.14 9.66
N GLY A 141 -9.63 2.61 10.85
CA GLY A 141 -10.97 2.44 11.42
C GLY A 141 -12.06 3.13 10.60
N MET A 142 -11.83 4.37 10.15
CA MET A 142 -12.77 5.09 9.27
C MET A 142 -13.00 4.35 7.95
N LEU A 143 -11.92 3.84 7.34
CA LEU A 143 -12.01 3.04 6.11
C LEU A 143 -12.73 1.72 6.33
N ALA A 144 -12.50 1.04 7.46
CA ALA A 144 -13.22 -0.18 7.82
C ALA A 144 -14.72 0.07 8.06
N LEU A 145 -15.08 1.18 8.72
CA LEU A 145 -16.47 1.60 8.91
C LEU A 145 -17.14 1.94 7.58
N LEU A 146 -16.45 2.67 6.70
CA LEU A 146 -16.92 2.96 5.35
C LEU A 146 -17.15 1.67 4.56
N ALA A 147 -16.20 0.73 4.58
CA ALA A 147 -16.33 -0.56 3.94
C ALA A 147 -17.55 -1.33 4.45
N GLY A 148 -17.74 -1.42 5.77
CA GLY A 148 -18.91 -2.07 6.37
C GLY A 148 -20.23 -1.37 5.99
N GLY A 149 -20.24 -0.04 5.89
CA GLY A 149 -21.38 0.73 5.40
C GLY A 149 -21.73 0.41 3.94
N LEU A 150 -20.74 0.46 3.05
CA LEU A 150 -20.91 0.15 1.62
C LEU A 150 -21.32 -1.31 1.38
N TRP A 151 -20.80 -2.23 2.19
CA TRP A 151 -21.22 -3.63 2.13
C TRP A 151 -22.69 -3.79 2.48
N ARG A 152 -23.16 -3.11 3.54
CA ARG A 152 -24.57 -3.12 3.96
C ARG A 152 -25.53 -2.51 2.94
N THR A 153 -25.08 -1.59 2.09
CA THR A 153 -25.91 -1.04 1.00
C THR A 153 -25.98 -1.96 -0.23
N GLY A 154 -25.30 -3.11 -0.20
CA GLY A 154 -25.24 -4.04 -1.33
C GLY A 154 -24.35 -3.56 -2.48
N MET A 155 -23.45 -2.60 -2.23
CA MET A 155 -22.54 -2.09 -3.25
C MET A 155 -21.48 -3.14 -3.61
N GLY A 156 -21.75 -3.96 -4.63
CA GLY A 156 -20.95 -5.07 -5.16
C GLY A 156 -19.49 -5.19 -4.70
N ILE A 157 -18.52 -4.92 -5.56
CA ILE A 157 -17.08 -4.95 -5.21
C ILE A 157 -16.59 -3.63 -4.59
N GLY A 158 -17.42 -2.59 -4.60
CA GLY A 158 -17.02 -1.24 -4.16
C GLY A 158 -16.57 -1.17 -2.71
N TRP A 159 -17.14 -1.99 -1.82
CA TRP A 159 -16.75 -2.06 -0.41
C TRP A 159 -15.35 -2.65 -0.18
N LEU A 160 -14.84 -3.46 -1.12
CA LEU A 160 -13.52 -4.11 -0.99
C LEU A 160 -12.38 -3.09 -1.08
N ILE A 161 -12.57 -1.98 -1.79
CA ILE A 161 -11.54 -0.94 -1.94
C ILE A 161 -11.17 -0.35 -0.56
N PRO A 162 -12.09 0.28 0.21
CA PRO A 162 -11.75 0.80 1.52
C PRO A 162 -11.35 -0.29 2.53
N ALA A 163 -11.90 -1.52 2.43
CA ALA A 163 -11.48 -2.64 3.26
C ALA A 163 -9.99 -3.00 3.03
N ALA A 164 -9.57 -3.05 1.76
CA ALA A 164 -8.19 -3.37 1.39
C ALA A 164 -7.21 -2.28 1.85
N PHE A 165 -7.57 -0.99 1.74
CA PHE A 165 -6.74 0.08 2.29
C PHE A 165 -6.66 0.02 3.82
N ALA A 166 -7.77 -0.21 4.51
CA ALA A 166 -7.76 -0.39 5.96
C ALA A 166 -6.83 -1.53 6.38
N TRP A 167 -6.90 -2.66 5.67
CA TRP A 167 -6.03 -3.82 5.88
C TRP A 167 -4.55 -3.49 5.67
N GLY A 168 -4.21 -2.81 4.57
CA GLY A 168 -2.83 -2.40 4.29
C GLY A 168 -2.26 -1.46 5.35
N ILE A 169 -3.06 -0.48 5.81
CA ILE A 169 -2.66 0.46 6.87
C ILE A 169 -2.39 -0.31 8.17
N VAL A 170 -3.28 -1.22 8.58
CA VAL A 170 -3.07 -2.03 9.80
C VAL A 170 -1.77 -2.83 9.71
N LEU A 171 -1.49 -3.46 8.58
CA LEU A 171 -0.27 -4.25 8.40
C LEU A 171 0.99 -3.39 8.43
N HIS A 172 0.95 -2.19 7.85
CA HIS A 172 2.02 -1.22 7.93
C HIS A 172 2.25 -0.77 9.38
N ASP A 173 1.20 -0.32 10.04
CA ASP A 173 1.21 0.20 11.41
C ASP A 173 1.73 -0.84 12.41
N LEU A 174 1.40 -2.12 12.22
CA LEU A 174 1.91 -3.23 13.02
C LEU A 174 3.44 -3.35 12.94
N ALA A 175 4.03 -3.12 11.78
CA ALA A 175 5.48 -3.11 11.64
C ALA A 175 6.08 -1.88 12.33
N ASP A 176 5.45 -0.71 12.17
CA ASP A 176 5.93 0.56 12.72
C ASP A 176 5.91 0.60 14.26
N LEU A 177 4.95 -0.09 14.91
CA LEU A 177 4.81 -0.20 16.36
C LEU A 177 6.05 -0.76 17.08
N VAL A 178 6.86 -1.59 16.41
CA VAL A 178 8.07 -2.16 17.01
C VAL A 178 9.33 -1.35 16.69
N THR A 179 9.26 -0.36 15.81
CA THR A 179 10.41 0.45 15.40
C THR A 179 10.64 1.65 16.33
N PRO A 180 11.83 2.30 16.28
CA PRO A 180 12.11 3.47 17.12
C PRO A 180 11.17 4.65 16.87
N ALA A 181 10.62 4.72 15.67
CA ALA A 181 9.72 5.79 15.30
C ALA A 181 8.35 5.68 15.95
N GLY A 182 7.90 4.46 16.27
CA GLY A 182 6.56 4.21 16.77
C GLY A 182 5.47 4.65 15.80
N LEU A 183 4.26 4.78 16.36
CA LEU A 183 3.04 5.01 15.60
C LEU A 183 2.15 6.08 16.27
N PRO A 184 1.75 7.16 15.58
CA PRO A 184 0.77 8.12 16.10
C PRO A 184 -0.66 7.57 15.97
N LEU A 185 -0.93 6.51 16.73
CA LEU A 185 -2.11 5.64 16.63
C LEU A 185 -3.43 6.41 16.53
N LEU A 186 -3.55 7.51 17.28
CA LEU A 186 -4.79 8.26 17.43
C LEU A 186 -4.83 9.57 16.64
N PHE A 187 -3.84 9.88 15.79
CA PHE A 187 -3.87 11.11 14.98
C PHE A 187 -5.12 11.16 14.08
N PRO A 188 -5.87 12.28 14.00
CA PRO A 188 -5.55 13.62 14.51
C PRO A 188 -6.07 13.94 15.93
N LEU A 189 -6.60 12.95 16.65
CA LEU A 189 -7.11 13.14 18.02
C LEU A 189 -5.97 13.28 19.04
N SER A 190 -4.80 12.72 18.75
CA SER A 190 -3.58 12.87 19.54
C SER A 190 -2.33 12.79 18.67
N ASP A 191 -1.31 13.59 18.99
CA ASP A 191 0.02 13.53 18.38
C ASP A 191 0.96 12.53 19.09
N ALA A 192 0.49 11.85 20.14
CA ALA A 192 1.32 10.91 20.90
C ALA A 192 1.67 9.68 20.05
N SER A 193 2.96 9.36 19.96
CA SER A 193 3.44 8.12 19.34
C SER A 193 3.56 7.00 20.35
N ILE A 194 3.08 5.82 19.97
CA ILE A 194 3.11 4.61 20.79
C ILE A 194 4.14 3.65 20.21
N ARG A 195 4.85 2.96 21.10
CA ARG A 195 5.81 1.90 20.78
C ARG A 195 5.53 0.69 21.65
N VAL A 196 5.67 -0.51 21.08
CA VAL A 196 5.49 -1.77 21.81
C VAL A 196 6.80 -2.22 22.46
N LEU A 197 7.93 -1.98 21.80
CA LEU A 197 9.25 -2.35 22.34
C LEU A 197 9.84 -1.21 23.18
N PRO A 198 10.65 -1.52 24.22
CA PRO A 198 11.38 -0.52 24.96
C PRO A 198 12.56 0.02 24.12
N GLU A 199 12.99 1.26 24.40
CA GLU A 199 14.01 1.97 23.62
C GLU A 199 15.31 1.21 23.31
N PRO A 200 15.92 0.41 24.21
CA PRO A 200 17.13 -0.33 23.86
C PRO A 200 16.91 -1.44 22.82
N ILE A 201 15.66 -1.92 22.67
CA ILE A 201 15.29 -3.02 21.77
C ILE A 201 14.71 -2.47 20.47
N CYS A 202 13.96 -1.36 20.51
CA CYS A 202 13.35 -0.74 19.33
C CYS A 202 14.31 -0.52 18.15
N ARG A 203 15.60 -0.26 18.41
CA ARG A 203 16.63 -0.13 17.35
C ARG A 203 16.79 -1.38 16.48
N TYR A 204 16.39 -2.54 16.99
CA TYR A 204 16.34 -3.81 16.27
C TYR A 204 14.91 -4.20 15.86
N GLY A 205 13.92 -3.31 16.03
CA GLY A 205 12.52 -3.60 15.75
C GLY A 205 12.27 -4.08 14.31
N GLU A 206 12.94 -3.45 13.35
CA GLU A 206 12.81 -3.80 11.93
C GLU A 206 13.31 -5.22 11.59
N PRO A 207 14.57 -5.62 11.93
CA PRO A 207 14.98 -7.00 11.72
C PRO A 207 14.17 -8.00 12.57
N LEU A 208 13.73 -7.62 13.77
CA LEU A 208 12.90 -8.48 14.61
C LEU A 208 11.54 -8.77 13.96
N ILE A 209 10.84 -7.76 13.44
CA ILE A 209 9.55 -7.98 12.77
C ILE A 209 9.72 -8.72 11.45
N ALA A 210 10.81 -8.50 10.72
CA ALA A 210 11.11 -9.26 9.50
C ALA A 210 11.28 -10.76 9.81
N VAL A 211 12.06 -11.11 10.84
CA VAL A 211 12.25 -12.50 11.28
C VAL A 211 10.93 -13.10 11.78
N ALA A 212 10.16 -12.34 12.57
CA ALA A 212 8.86 -12.79 13.06
C ALA A 212 7.87 -13.05 11.91
N ALA A 213 7.84 -12.18 10.90
CA ALA A 213 7.01 -12.34 9.71
C ALA A 213 7.43 -13.59 8.90
N LEU A 214 8.73 -13.83 8.71
CA LEU A 214 9.22 -15.05 8.05
C LEU A 214 8.81 -16.32 8.81
N ALA A 215 8.96 -16.33 10.13
CA ALA A 215 8.55 -17.45 10.97
C ALA A 215 7.03 -17.69 10.89
N ALA A 216 6.23 -16.62 10.97
CA ALA A 216 4.77 -16.71 10.83
C ALA A 216 4.37 -17.22 9.44
N GLY A 217 4.98 -16.71 8.37
CA GLY A 217 4.73 -17.18 7.01
C GLY A 217 5.07 -18.66 6.83
N TRP A 218 6.19 -19.12 7.38
CA TRP A 218 6.57 -20.53 7.36
C TRP A 218 5.56 -21.43 8.10
N LEU A 219 5.07 -20.99 9.26
CA LEU A 219 4.05 -21.71 10.02
C LEU A 219 2.72 -21.78 9.25
N LEU A 220 2.30 -20.68 8.63
CA LEU A 220 1.07 -20.61 7.83
C LEU A 220 1.09 -21.54 6.63
N LEU A 221 2.25 -21.73 5.98
CA LEU A 221 2.38 -22.64 4.84
C LEU A 221 2.41 -24.13 5.23
N ARG A 222 2.57 -24.46 6.52
CA ARG A 222 2.67 -25.84 7.01
C ARG A 222 1.44 -26.35 7.76
N GLY A 223 0.58 -25.45 8.24
CA GLY A 223 -0.62 -25.79 9.00
C GLY A 223 -1.84 -25.89 8.10
#